data_AF-A0A934FNC3-F1
#
_entry.id   AF-A0A934FNC3-F1
#
_cell.length_a   1.000
_cell.length_b   1.000
_cell.length_c   1.000
_cell.angle_alpha   90.00
_cell.angle_beta   90.00
_cell.angle_gamma   90.00
#
_symmetry.space_group_name_H-M   'P 1'
#
loop_
_entity.id
_entity.type
_entity.pdbx_description
1 polymer ?
#
loop_
_entity_poly.entity_id
_entity_poly.type
_entity_poly.pdbx_seq_one_letter_code
_entity_poly.pdbx_strand_id
1 'polypeptide(L)'
;MESKTQPALSVQFWGTRGSLAKPGPATTRYGGNTSCVQVTSAAGTMLVLDCGTGIHDLGRALMASGKKPIRGSILIGHTHWDHIQGLPFFAPLFVPGNEWDFYAPRGLGQSLRETLAGQMQYTYFPISLEAMGAKIRYHELIEGVFQIEDIKITTRYLNHPALTLGYRMESGGATVVYACDHEPFSQPADVAARKFNPRDRRHVEFLTGADLVIHDSQYTAAEYPQKIGWGHSTMEYAMDVCRAAGAKRLAFTHHDPLRDDEAIDRLVTAVRTAKADATSPLEVFGAADGMVVELAADEVQQSETLAIGAAPSAVATEPSGVMEHSVLLAISDRGLASVLAEAARSHRLRVLEAGDGESALRIARAEHPSLVIVEQSLSGNDNFAVCRALRRADPGDGNDVPVVILSPEENRVAGQAAGVTDWLTPPFSPTYARTHMQAWIMRTTCRWQRAAKPVDEVQRLATLRGLNLLDTAPQERFERITRLAKALADVPIAYISFVDENRQWFMSCQGLSSKETPREVAFCAHVVVLRQKLIIPDTLLDTRFAENPLV
;
A
#
# COMPACT_ATOMS: atom_id res chain seq x y z
N MET A 1 32.78 31.83 -3.57
CA MET A 1 31.32 31.76 -3.78
C MET A 1 31.00 30.28 -3.74
N GLU A 2 30.71 29.76 -2.55
CA GLU A 2 30.44 28.34 -2.35
C GLU A 2 29.20 27.95 -3.17
N SER A 3 29.38 27.02 -4.10
CA SER A 3 28.30 26.40 -4.84
C SER A 3 27.40 25.68 -3.85
N LYS A 4 26.24 26.25 -3.50
CA LYS A 4 25.22 25.51 -2.75
C LYS A 4 24.80 24.31 -3.59
N THR A 5 25.20 23.13 -3.16
CA THR A 5 24.73 21.86 -3.71
C THR A 5 23.21 21.85 -3.64
N GLN A 6 22.56 21.60 -4.77
CA GLN A 6 21.10 21.48 -4.84
C GLN A 6 20.65 20.28 -4.00
N PRO A 7 19.59 20.39 -3.19
CA PRO A 7 19.06 19.28 -2.40
C PRO A 7 18.55 18.15 -3.30
N ALA A 8 18.69 16.90 -2.86
CA ALA A 8 18.18 15.73 -3.57
C ALA A 8 16.64 15.70 -3.58
N LEU A 9 16.05 15.97 -2.41
CA LEU A 9 14.62 16.11 -2.20
C LEU A 9 14.35 17.33 -1.31
N SER A 10 13.37 18.14 -1.71
CA SER A 10 12.80 19.25 -0.93
C SER A 10 11.37 18.89 -0.54
N VAL A 11 11.04 19.02 0.75
CA VAL A 11 9.70 18.73 1.28
C VAL A 11 9.11 20.00 1.85
N GLN A 12 7.96 20.43 1.33
CA GLN A 12 7.24 21.62 1.80
C GLN A 12 5.85 21.25 2.31
N PHE A 13 5.55 21.65 3.53
CA PHE A 13 4.25 21.44 4.15
C PHE A 13 3.32 22.60 3.79
N TRP A 14 2.16 22.29 3.23
CA TRP A 14 1.11 23.27 2.90
C TRP A 14 -0.11 23.15 3.81
N GLY A 15 -0.28 21.98 4.42
CA GLY A 15 -1.28 21.72 5.45
C GLY A 15 -0.83 20.60 6.36
N THR A 16 -1.00 20.80 7.67
CA THR A 16 -0.50 19.90 8.73
C THR A 16 -1.56 19.51 9.75
N ARG A 17 -2.80 19.99 9.58
CA ARG A 17 -3.91 19.71 10.48
C ARG A 17 -4.69 18.46 10.08
N GLY A 18 -5.14 17.71 11.08
CA GLY A 18 -5.98 16.53 10.88
C GLY A 18 -7.47 16.83 10.94
N SER A 19 -8.27 15.98 10.27
CA SER A 19 -9.74 15.87 10.32
C SER A 19 -10.54 17.07 9.80
N LEU A 20 -10.17 18.30 10.15
CA LEU A 20 -10.83 19.52 9.66
C LEU A 20 -9.88 20.71 9.68
N ALA A 21 -10.12 21.68 8.79
CA ALA A 21 -9.34 22.90 8.73
C ALA A 21 -9.69 23.80 9.94
N LYS A 22 -8.65 24.33 10.59
CA LYS A 22 -8.78 25.16 11.79
C LYS A 22 -7.93 26.43 11.69
N PRO A 23 -8.16 27.33 10.72
CA PRO A 23 -7.47 28.61 10.71
C PRO A 23 -7.96 29.49 11.87
N GLY A 24 -7.03 30.07 12.63
CA GLY A 24 -7.35 31.05 13.66
C GLY A 24 -6.11 31.65 14.33
N PRO A 25 -6.27 32.67 15.19
CA PRO A 25 -5.14 33.31 15.89
C PRO A 25 -4.30 32.34 16.73
N ALA A 26 -4.91 31.25 17.20
CA ALA A 26 -4.26 30.23 18.02
C ALA A 26 -3.52 29.13 17.21
N THR A 27 -3.54 29.20 15.89
CA THR A 27 -2.98 28.18 14.98
C THR A 27 -2.09 28.82 13.91
N THR A 28 -1.41 29.91 14.23
CA THR A 28 -0.62 30.69 13.27
C THR A 28 0.78 30.11 13.08
N ARG A 29 1.32 29.41 14.08
CA ARG A 29 2.66 28.82 14.06
C ARG A 29 2.68 27.51 13.30
N TYR A 30 1.76 26.59 13.63
CA TYR A 30 1.68 25.28 12.96
C TYR A 30 0.73 25.30 11.77
N GLY A 31 -0.20 26.25 11.74
CA GLY A 31 -1.16 26.38 10.66
C GLY A 31 -2.49 25.68 10.92
N GLY A 32 -3.40 25.93 9.99
CA GLY A 32 -4.80 25.52 10.07
C GLY A 32 -5.26 24.72 8.86
N ASN A 33 -4.40 24.56 7.85
CA ASN A 33 -4.74 23.80 6.67
C ASN A 33 -4.66 22.30 6.92
N THR A 34 -5.56 21.56 6.28
CA THR A 34 -5.57 20.08 6.30
C THR A 34 -4.56 19.49 5.33
N SER A 35 -4.20 18.22 5.55
CA SER A 35 -3.02 17.56 4.98
C SER A 35 -2.75 17.88 3.51
N CYS A 36 -1.57 18.42 3.24
CA CYS A 36 -1.04 18.65 1.90
C CYS A 36 0.48 18.85 2.02
N VAL A 37 1.27 17.98 1.40
CA VAL A 37 2.74 18.08 1.43
C VAL A 37 3.29 17.98 0.01
N GLN A 38 4.10 18.95 -0.40
CA GLN A 38 4.79 18.90 -1.68
C GLN A 38 6.18 18.28 -1.49
N VAL A 39 6.55 17.35 -2.37
CA VAL A 39 7.91 16.80 -2.47
C VAL A 39 8.44 17.13 -3.86
N THR A 40 9.63 17.74 -3.94
CA THR A 40 10.27 18.11 -5.22
C THR A 40 11.67 17.52 -5.29
N SER A 41 11.99 16.80 -6.37
CA SER A 41 13.34 16.28 -6.61
C SER A 41 14.28 17.32 -7.21
N ALA A 42 15.59 17.06 -7.15
CA ALA A 42 16.60 17.86 -7.82
C ALA A 42 16.34 18.02 -9.33
N ALA A 43 15.76 16.99 -9.97
CA ALA A 43 15.39 17.00 -11.39
C ALA A 43 14.13 17.83 -11.69
N GLY A 44 13.41 18.29 -10.65
CA GLY A 44 12.21 19.10 -10.76
C GLY A 44 10.91 18.31 -10.81
N THR A 45 10.94 16.99 -10.58
CA THR A 45 9.72 16.18 -10.43
C THR A 45 8.97 16.61 -9.19
N MET A 46 7.66 16.84 -9.32
CA MET A 46 6.79 17.33 -8.25
C MET A 46 5.75 16.27 -7.90
N LEU A 47 5.80 15.83 -6.64
CA LEU A 47 4.78 15.02 -6.00
C LEU A 47 4.04 15.88 -4.97
N VAL A 48 2.75 15.64 -4.81
CA VAL A 48 1.91 16.25 -3.77
C VAL A 48 1.23 15.13 -3.02
N LEU A 49 1.50 15.00 -1.73
CA LEU A 49 0.92 14.02 -0.84
C LEU A 49 -0.33 14.62 -0.22
N ASP A 50 -1.47 14.01 -0.51
CA ASP A 50 -2.81 14.50 -0.21
C ASP A 50 -3.14 15.88 -0.79
N CYS A 51 -4.44 16.16 -0.91
CA CYS A 51 -4.98 17.39 -1.47
C CYS A 51 -6.06 18.01 -0.56
N GLY A 52 -5.78 18.04 0.74
CA GLY A 52 -6.53 18.82 1.72
C GLY A 52 -6.51 20.33 1.44
N THR A 53 -7.03 21.14 2.35
CA THR A 53 -7.16 22.60 2.13
C THR A 53 -5.84 23.30 1.87
N GLY A 54 -4.70 22.74 2.33
CA GLY A 54 -3.37 23.28 2.05
C GLY A 54 -3.05 23.35 0.55
N ILE A 55 -3.67 22.50 -0.28
CA ILE A 55 -3.44 22.50 -1.72
C ILE A 55 -3.87 23.82 -2.39
N HIS A 56 -4.77 24.59 -1.76
CA HIS A 56 -5.17 25.89 -2.28
C HIS A 56 -3.99 26.86 -2.36
N ASP A 57 -3.20 26.97 -1.28
CA ASP A 57 -2.05 27.86 -1.24
C ASP A 57 -0.89 27.35 -2.11
N LEU A 58 -0.72 26.02 -2.20
CA LEU A 58 0.17 25.42 -3.20
C LEU A 58 -0.24 25.84 -4.62
N GLY A 59 -1.52 25.72 -4.95
CA GLY A 59 -2.05 26.12 -6.26
C GLY A 59 -1.78 27.59 -6.57
N ARG A 60 -1.96 28.48 -5.58
CA ARG A 60 -1.64 29.91 -5.73
C ARG A 60 -0.15 30.14 -5.98
N ALA A 61 0.72 29.45 -5.25
CA ALA A 61 2.17 29.56 -5.43
C ALA A 61 2.60 29.07 -6.82
N LEU A 62 2.06 27.94 -7.28
CA LEU A 62 2.34 27.39 -8.62
C LEU A 62 1.89 28.35 -9.73
N MET A 63 0.69 28.92 -9.61
CA MET A 63 0.17 29.91 -10.56
C MET A 63 1.01 31.19 -10.59
N ALA A 64 1.47 31.65 -9.43
CA ALA A 64 2.33 32.83 -9.31
C ALA A 64 3.75 32.63 -9.89
N SER A 65 4.22 31.38 -9.98
CA SER A 65 5.56 31.06 -10.51
C SER A 65 5.73 31.40 -11.99
N GLY A 66 4.63 31.55 -12.74
CA GLY A 66 4.65 31.81 -14.19
C GLY A 66 5.08 30.62 -15.06
N LYS A 67 5.48 29.48 -14.47
CA LYS A 67 5.86 28.27 -15.21
C LYS A 67 4.65 27.67 -15.92
N LYS A 68 4.80 27.35 -17.20
CA LYS A 68 3.78 26.68 -18.03
C LYS A 68 4.43 25.66 -18.98
N PRO A 69 3.83 24.46 -19.17
CA PRO A 69 2.70 23.93 -18.41
C PRO A 69 3.09 23.59 -16.96
N ILE A 70 2.14 23.66 -16.03
CA ILE A 70 2.31 23.14 -14.67
C ILE A 70 2.00 21.64 -14.72
N ARG A 71 2.94 20.82 -14.27
CA ARG A 71 2.83 19.36 -14.21
C ARG A 71 3.18 18.85 -12.83
N GLY A 72 2.46 17.83 -12.37
CA GLY A 72 2.72 17.19 -11.09
C GLY A 72 1.88 15.93 -10.88
N SER A 73 2.24 15.15 -9.87
CA SER A 73 1.49 13.97 -9.45
C SER A 73 0.96 14.15 -8.04
N ILE A 74 -0.31 13.84 -7.80
CA ILE A 74 -0.95 13.87 -6.48
C ILE A 74 -1.12 12.43 -6.00
N LEU A 75 -0.52 12.09 -4.86
CA LEU A 75 -0.60 10.79 -4.21
C LEU A 75 -1.45 10.93 -2.94
N ILE A 76 -2.66 10.39 -2.98
CA ILE A 76 -3.64 10.48 -1.91
C ILE A 76 -3.46 9.26 -0.99
N GLY A 77 -3.28 9.47 0.31
CA GLY A 77 -3.17 8.39 1.30
C GLY A 77 -4.49 7.60 1.38
N HIS A 78 -5.61 8.32 1.54
CA HIS A 78 -6.98 7.81 1.45
C HIS A 78 -7.96 8.97 1.21
N THR A 79 -9.24 8.68 0.97
CA THR A 79 -10.21 9.67 0.47
C THR A 79 -11.12 10.27 1.54
N HIS A 80 -10.70 10.35 2.82
CA HIS A 80 -11.43 11.19 3.78
C HIS A 80 -11.33 12.67 3.39
N TRP A 81 -12.32 13.46 3.80
CA TRP A 81 -12.49 14.83 3.33
C TRP A 81 -11.27 15.72 3.57
N ASP A 82 -10.64 15.64 4.74
CA ASP A 82 -9.45 16.43 5.05
C ASP A 82 -8.26 16.14 4.13
N HIS A 83 -8.25 15.02 3.40
CA HIS A 83 -7.23 14.67 2.43
C HIS A 83 -7.59 15.05 0.98
N ILE A 84 -8.85 15.42 0.69
CA ILE A 84 -9.30 15.70 -0.69
C ILE A 84 -10.10 16.99 -0.88
N GLN A 85 -10.54 17.65 0.20
CA GLN A 85 -11.47 18.78 0.16
C GLN A 85 -10.90 20.05 -0.49
N GLY A 86 -9.58 20.15 -0.64
CA GLY A 86 -8.95 21.29 -1.30
C GLY A 86 -9.01 21.21 -2.82
N LEU A 87 -9.28 20.02 -3.37
CA LEU A 87 -9.25 19.76 -4.81
C LEU A 87 -10.12 20.72 -5.65
N PRO A 88 -11.37 21.05 -5.26
CA PRO A 88 -12.19 21.99 -6.04
C PRO A 88 -11.59 23.41 -6.13
N PHE A 89 -10.65 23.75 -5.25
CA PHE A 89 -10.00 25.05 -5.15
C PHE A 89 -8.55 25.04 -5.65
N PHE A 90 -8.11 23.95 -6.29
CA PHE A 90 -6.78 23.82 -6.86
C PHE A 90 -6.73 24.43 -8.26
N ALA A 91 -6.42 25.74 -8.32
CA ALA A 91 -6.40 26.54 -9.54
C ALA A 91 -5.68 25.91 -10.75
N PRO A 92 -4.54 25.18 -10.60
CA PRO A 92 -3.88 24.53 -11.73
C PRO A 92 -4.75 23.54 -12.54
N LEU A 93 -5.82 22.97 -11.96
CA LEU A 93 -6.73 22.05 -12.69
C LEU A 93 -7.64 22.77 -13.68
N PHE A 94 -7.87 24.07 -13.51
CA PHE A 94 -8.75 24.85 -14.37
C PHE A 94 -8.04 25.42 -15.60
N VAL A 95 -6.72 25.25 -15.70
CA VAL A 95 -5.90 25.90 -16.74
C VAL A 95 -5.58 24.91 -17.87
N PRO A 96 -6.01 25.19 -19.11
CA PRO A 96 -5.66 24.38 -20.27
C PRO A 96 -4.16 24.24 -20.47
N GLY A 97 -3.72 23.02 -20.79
CA GLY A 97 -2.31 22.67 -21.03
C GLY A 97 -1.57 22.18 -19.79
N ASN A 98 -2.09 22.39 -18.59
CA ASN A 98 -1.56 21.73 -17.38
C ASN A 98 -1.89 20.23 -17.40
N GLU A 99 -1.05 19.43 -16.74
CA GLU A 99 -1.24 17.97 -16.67
C GLU A 99 -1.05 17.47 -15.25
N TRP A 100 -1.97 16.64 -14.78
CA TRP A 100 -1.95 16.10 -13.42
C TRP A 100 -2.30 14.61 -13.40
N ASP A 101 -1.51 13.85 -12.67
CA ASP A 101 -1.74 12.44 -12.41
C ASP A 101 -2.18 12.26 -10.96
N PHE A 102 -3.31 11.57 -10.73
CA PHE A 102 -3.85 11.27 -9.41
C PHE A 102 -3.64 9.80 -9.09
N TYR A 103 -3.05 9.53 -7.95
CA TYR A 103 -2.78 8.20 -7.43
C TYR A 103 -3.49 8.05 -6.09
N ALA A 104 -4.21 6.95 -5.87
CA ALA A 104 -4.87 6.66 -4.59
C ALA A 104 -5.06 5.16 -4.40
N PRO A 105 -5.31 4.67 -3.17
CA PRO A 105 -5.58 3.26 -2.93
C PRO A 105 -6.77 2.75 -3.76
N ARG A 106 -6.63 1.57 -4.35
CA ARG A 106 -7.72 0.86 -5.04
C ARG A 106 -8.80 0.50 -4.02
N GLY A 107 -9.97 1.12 -4.14
CA GLY A 107 -11.15 0.80 -3.33
C GLY A 107 -11.91 -0.42 -3.86
N LEU A 108 -12.75 -1.03 -3.01
CA LEU A 108 -13.72 -2.08 -3.42
C LEU A 108 -15.02 -1.48 -4.01
N GLY A 109 -15.13 -0.14 -4.06
CA GLY A 109 -16.35 0.59 -4.37
C GLY A 109 -16.23 1.42 -5.65
N GLN A 110 -16.48 2.73 -5.51
CA GLN A 110 -16.33 3.69 -6.60
C GLN A 110 -14.87 3.78 -7.06
N SER A 111 -14.68 4.06 -8.34
CA SER A 111 -13.36 4.41 -8.87
C SER A 111 -12.84 5.71 -8.25
N LEU A 112 -11.51 5.91 -8.25
CA LEU A 112 -10.91 7.16 -7.79
C LEU A 112 -11.55 8.40 -8.47
N ARG A 113 -11.80 8.33 -9.78
CA ARG A 113 -12.45 9.40 -10.55
C ARG A 113 -13.84 9.71 -9.98
N GLU A 114 -14.65 8.69 -9.72
CA GLU A 114 -16.01 8.87 -9.19
C GLU A 114 -16.00 9.44 -7.78
N THR A 115 -15.09 9.00 -6.91
CA THR A 115 -14.93 9.55 -5.57
C THR A 115 -14.56 11.04 -5.60
N LEU A 116 -13.60 11.42 -6.44
CA LEU A 116 -13.21 12.83 -6.60
C LEU A 116 -14.32 13.66 -7.27
N ALA A 117 -15.07 13.09 -8.21
CA ALA A 117 -16.22 13.76 -8.81
C ALA A 117 -17.38 13.95 -7.82
N GLY A 118 -17.55 13.03 -6.85
CA GLY A 118 -18.61 13.06 -5.85
C GLY A 118 -18.61 14.33 -4.99
N GLN A 119 -17.42 14.78 -4.54
CA GLN A 119 -17.30 16.05 -3.80
C GLN A 119 -17.54 17.29 -4.69
N MET A 120 -17.56 17.13 -6.01
CA MET A 120 -17.79 18.18 -6.99
C MET A 120 -19.17 18.08 -7.65
N GLN A 121 -20.11 17.36 -7.04
CA GLN A 121 -21.50 17.37 -7.48
C GLN A 121 -22.09 18.79 -7.34
N TYR A 122 -22.95 19.16 -8.29
CA TYR A 122 -23.53 20.50 -8.41
C TYR A 122 -24.12 21.05 -7.10
N THR A 123 -24.68 20.18 -6.26
CA THR A 123 -25.22 20.54 -4.94
C THR A 123 -24.19 21.12 -3.99
N TYR A 124 -22.93 20.67 -4.07
CA TYR A 124 -21.83 21.08 -3.20
C TYR A 124 -20.89 22.07 -3.87
N PHE A 125 -20.72 21.94 -5.19
CA PHE A 125 -19.77 22.76 -5.95
C PHE A 125 -20.26 22.99 -7.39
N PRO A 126 -20.17 24.22 -7.94
CA PRO A 126 -20.83 24.58 -9.20
C PRO A 126 -20.13 24.06 -10.46
N ILE A 127 -18.91 23.51 -10.35
CA ILE A 127 -18.11 23.04 -11.49
C ILE A 127 -17.85 21.55 -11.33
N SER A 128 -18.20 20.75 -12.35
CA SER A 128 -17.91 19.33 -12.33
C SER A 128 -16.43 19.05 -12.62
N LEU A 129 -15.95 17.87 -12.24
CA LEU A 129 -14.60 17.41 -12.57
C LEU A 129 -14.35 17.35 -14.10
N GLU A 130 -15.40 17.18 -14.90
CA GLU A 130 -15.32 17.16 -16.37
C GLU A 130 -15.12 18.54 -17.01
N ALA A 131 -15.46 19.61 -16.27
CA ALA A 131 -15.29 20.98 -16.72
C ALA A 131 -13.88 21.54 -16.43
N MET A 132 -12.97 20.71 -15.91
CA MET A 132 -11.58 21.07 -15.67
C MET A 132 -10.81 21.29 -16.98
N GLY A 133 -9.93 22.29 -17.01
CA GLY A 133 -9.14 22.63 -18.19
C GLY A 133 -7.87 21.78 -18.34
N ALA A 134 -7.32 21.26 -17.24
CA ALA A 134 -6.12 20.44 -17.23
C ALA A 134 -6.39 19.01 -17.74
N LYS A 135 -5.36 18.37 -18.27
CA LYS A 135 -5.39 16.92 -18.57
C LYS A 135 -5.18 16.15 -17.27
N ILE A 136 -6.19 15.42 -16.83
CA ILE A 136 -6.15 14.63 -15.60
C ILE A 136 -6.12 13.13 -15.94
N ARG A 137 -5.25 12.39 -15.26
CA ARG A 137 -5.16 10.93 -15.32
C ARG A 137 -5.32 10.35 -13.92
N TYR A 138 -5.92 9.17 -13.81
CA TYR A 138 -6.20 8.52 -12.54
C TYR A 138 -5.54 7.14 -12.51
N HIS A 139 -4.91 6.82 -11.39
CA HIS A 139 -4.14 5.59 -11.19
C HIS A 139 -4.52 5.02 -9.83
N GLU A 140 -5.02 3.79 -9.81
CA GLU A 140 -5.37 3.11 -8.56
C GLU A 140 -4.19 2.27 -8.08
N LEU A 141 -3.90 2.35 -6.79
CA LEU A 141 -2.70 1.79 -6.19
C LEU A 141 -3.00 0.67 -5.20
N ILE A 142 -2.12 -0.32 -5.16
CA ILE A 142 -2.04 -1.37 -4.15
C ILE A 142 -0.64 -1.34 -3.49
N GLU A 143 -0.33 -2.28 -2.59
CA GLU A 143 1.05 -2.45 -2.10
C GLU A 143 1.98 -2.90 -3.22
N GLY A 144 3.14 -2.26 -3.34
CA GLY A 144 4.10 -2.56 -4.38
C GLY A 144 5.11 -1.44 -4.59
N VAL A 145 5.74 -1.46 -5.75
CA VAL A 145 6.71 -0.45 -6.16
C VAL A 145 6.33 0.08 -7.54
N PHE A 146 6.49 1.38 -7.75
CA PHE A 146 6.38 2.02 -9.05
C PHE A 146 7.33 3.22 -9.11
N GLN A 147 7.37 3.90 -10.25
CA GLN A 147 8.26 5.03 -10.46
C GLN A 147 7.50 6.18 -11.12
N ILE A 148 7.72 7.40 -10.61
CA ILE A 148 7.28 8.64 -11.25
C ILE A 148 8.55 9.42 -11.58
N GLU A 149 8.87 9.51 -12.88
CA GLU A 149 10.08 10.17 -13.37
C GLU A 149 11.34 9.66 -12.65
N ASP A 150 12.05 10.51 -11.89
CA ASP A 150 13.27 10.15 -11.14
C ASP A 150 13.02 9.64 -9.71
N ILE A 151 11.76 9.55 -9.27
CA ILE A 151 11.40 9.17 -7.91
C ILE A 151 10.84 7.75 -7.91
N LYS A 152 11.53 6.84 -7.22
CA LYS A 152 11.03 5.49 -6.93
C LYS A 152 10.07 5.57 -5.74
N ILE A 153 8.91 4.93 -5.85
CA ILE A 153 7.85 4.97 -4.84
C ILE A 153 7.48 3.55 -4.44
N THR A 154 7.57 3.27 -3.14
CA THR A 154 7.07 2.03 -2.53
C THR A 154 5.82 2.34 -1.73
N THR A 155 4.76 1.58 -1.96
CA THR A 155 3.45 1.75 -1.31
C THR A 155 3.23 0.65 -0.28
N ARG A 156 2.58 1.01 0.83
CA ARG A 156 2.24 0.06 1.90
C ARG A 156 0.90 0.40 2.53
N TYR A 157 0.07 -0.60 2.83
CA TYR A 157 -1.17 -0.37 3.57
C TYR A 157 -0.88 0.01 5.01
N LEU A 158 -1.51 1.08 5.47
CA LEU A 158 -1.50 1.55 6.85
C LEU A 158 -2.73 1.01 7.61
N ASN A 159 -2.65 1.05 8.93
CA ASN A 159 -3.77 0.71 9.81
C ASN A 159 -4.67 1.92 10.05
N HIS A 160 -5.76 2.02 9.30
CA HIS A 160 -6.72 3.12 9.40
C HIS A 160 -8.12 2.63 8.99
N PRO A 161 -9.24 3.21 9.47
CA PRO A 161 -10.59 2.80 9.09
C PRO A 161 -10.92 2.87 7.60
N ALA A 162 -10.27 3.74 6.84
CA ALA A 162 -10.32 3.67 5.37
C ALA A 162 -9.12 2.87 4.84
N LEU A 163 -9.23 2.33 3.63
CA LEU A 163 -8.07 1.79 2.93
C LEU A 163 -7.08 2.94 2.72
N THR A 164 -5.96 2.89 3.44
CA THR A 164 -4.93 3.94 3.45
C THR A 164 -3.59 3.39 3.02
N LEU A 165 -2.90 4.11 2.13
CA LEU A 165 -1.53 3.82 1.72
C LEU A 165 -0.56 4.86 2.32
N GLY A 166 0.58 4.35 2.77
CA GLY A 166 1.79 5.13 2.99
C GLY A 166 2.70 5.08 1.77
N TYR A 167 3.52 6.12 1.60
CA TYR A 167 4.42 6.30 0.46
C TYR A 167 5.86 6.47 0.92
N ARG A 168 6.74 5.56 0.52
CA ARG A 168 8.19 5.72 0.65
C ARG A 168 8.75 6.16 -0.70
N MET A 169 9.33 7.34 -0.74
CA MET A 169 9.88 7.98 -1.94
C MET A 169 11.40 8.05 -1.84
N GLU A 170 12.09 7.60 -2.89
CA GLU A 170 13.55 7.52 -2.95
C GLU A 170 14.03 8.22 -4.24
N SER A 171 14.86 9.25 -4.10
CA SER A 171 15.54 9.92 -5.23
C SER A 171 16.86 10.58 -4.78
N GLY A 172 17.88 10.51 -5.63
CA GLY A 172 19.18 11.16 -5.37
C GLY A 172 19.89 10.68 -4.09
N GLY A 173 19.61 9.45 -3.63
CA GLY A 173 20.13 8.92 -2.36
C GLY A 173 19.40 9.44 -1.12
N ALA A 174 18.34 10.25 -1.27
CA ALA A 174 17.50 10.69 -0.16
C ALA A 174 16.19 9.89 -0.11
N THR A 175 15.69 9.64 1.09
CA THR A 175 14.46 8.89 1.36
C THR A 175 13.48 9.69 2.22
N VAL A 176 12.26 9.87 1.72
CA VAL A 176 11.12 10.42 2.47
C VAL A 176 10.05 9.35 2.63
N VAL A 177 9.50 9.18 3.83
CA VAL A 177 8.33 8.32 4.06
C VAL A 177 7.16 9.14 4.56
N TYR A 178 6.02 9.05 3.89
CA TYR A 178 4.74 9.60 4.31
C TYR A 178 3.84 8.47 4.83
N ALA A 179 3.59 8.48 6.13
CA ALA A 179 2.78 7.50 6.85
C ALA A 179 1.77 8.21 7.76
N CYS A 180 0.95 9.08 7.16
CA CYS A 180 -0.14 9.76 7.84
C CYS A 180 -1.34 8.83 7.99
N ASP A 181 -2.19 9.07 8.98
CA ASP A 181 -3.40 8.31 9.27
C ASP A 181 -3.09 6.82 9.46
N HIS A 182 -2.34 6.53 10.52
CA HIS A 182 -1.96 5.20 10.93
C HIS A 182 -2.14 5.03 12.43
N GLU A 183 -2.76 3.95 12.90
CA GLU A 183 -2.78 3.57 14.31
C GLU A 183 -1.89 2.33 14.60
N PRO A 184 -1.29 2.23 15.81
CA PRO A 184 -0.56 1.04 16.24
C PRO A 184 -1.38 -0.23 16.07
N PHE A 185 -0.77 -1.31 15.56
CA PHE A 185 -1.41 -2.62 15.60
C PHE A 185 -1.30 -3.28 16.99
N SER A 186 -0.29 -2.90 17.78
CA SER A 186 -0.08 -3.42 19.13
C SER A 186 -1.01 -2.74 20.13
N GLN A 187 -1.36 -3.50 21.17
CA GLN A 187 -2.15 -2.98 22.29
C GLN A 187 -1.38 -1.86 23.02
N PRO A 188 -2.06 -0.90 23.66
CA PRO A 188 -1.42 0.23 24.32
C PRO A 188 -0.31 -0.18 25.33
N ALA A 189 -0.52 -1.26 26.07
CA ALA A 189 0.47 -1.77 27.03
C ALA A 189 1.76 -2.27 26.35
N ASP A 190 1.64 -2.91 25.18
CA ASP A 190 2.77 -3.39 24.40
C ASP A 190 3.49 -2.25 23.70
N VAL A 191 2.75 -1.27 23.18
CA VAL A 191 3.31 -0.02 22.65
C VAL A 191 4.13 0.70 23.72
N ALA A 192 3.58 0.86 24.93
CA ALA A 192 4.27 1.48 26.05
C ALA A 192 5.54 0.70 26.46
N ALA A 193 5.50 -0.64 26.35
CA ALA A 193 6.64 -1.52 26.60
C ALA A 193 7.60 -1.68 25.41
N ARG A 194 7.37 -0.98 24.29
CA ARG A 194 8.14 -1.08 23.02
C ARG A 194 8.18 -2.50 22.45
N LYS A 195 7.10 -3.25 22.65
CA LYS A 195 6.91 -4.59 22.11
C LYS A 195 6.09 -4.50 20.83
N PHE A 196 6.78 -4.35 19.71
CA PHE A 196 6.13 -4.33 18.41
C PHE A 196 5.70 -5.74 18.00
N ASN A 197 4.41 -5.91 17.75
CA ASN A 197 3.87 -7.10 17.11
C ASN A 197 4.41 -7.23 15.65
N PRO A 198 4.19 -8.35 14.95
CA PRO A 198 4.70 -8.53 13.59
C PRO A 198 4.26 -7.47 12.57
N ARG A 199 3.11 -6.81 12.78
CA ARG A 199 2.57 -5.77 11.88
C ARG A 199 3.22 -4.42 12.14
N ASP A 200 3.43 -4.07 13.40
CA ASP A 200 4.22 -2.87 13.74
C ASP A 200 5.68 -3.03 13.33
N ARG A 201 6.26 -4.24 13.41
CA ARG A 201 7.61 -4.50 12.86
C ARG A 201 7.66 -4.30 11.35
N ARG A 202 6.61 -4.74 10.67
CA ARG A 202 6.39 -4.46 9.26
C ARG A 202 6.33 -2.96 8.99
N HIS A 203 5.60 -2.19 9.81
CA HIS A 203 5.63 -0.72 9.71
C HIS A 203 7.04 -0.16 9.91
N VAL A 204 7.77 -0.61 10.93
CA VAL A 204 9.18 -0.24 11.17
C VAL A 204 10.08 -0.54 9.97
N GLU A 205 9.92 -1.70 9.31
CA GLU A 205 10.65 -2.05 8.08
C GLU A 205 10.39 -1.03 6.96
N PHE A 206 9.14 -0.55 6.83
CA PHE A 206 8.78 0.46 5.83
C PHE A 206 9.48 1.81 6.08
N LEU A 207 9.64 2.18 7.35
CA LEU A 207 10.29 3.41 7.79
C LEU A 207 11.83 3.33 7.77
N THR A 208 12.41 2.14 7.56
CA THR A 208 13.82 1.86 7.84
C THR A 208 14.77 2.79 7.07
N GLY A 209 15.69 3.42 7.79
CA GLY A 209 16.75 4.28 7.26
C GLY A 209 16.29 5.57 6.57
N ALA A 210 15.02 5.96 6.73
CA ALA A 210 14.50 7.17 6.08
C ALA A 210 15.18 8.45 6.60
N ASP A 211 15.50 9.38 5.70
CA ASP A 211 16.05 10.69 6.05
C ASP A 211 15.00 11.60 6.69
N LEU A 212 13.73 11.42 6.29
CA LEU A 212 12.56 12.06 6.86
C LEU A 212 11.37 11.10 6.87
N VAL A 213 10.78 10.90 8.03
CA VAL A 213 9.46 10.29 8.19
C VAL A 213 8.47 11.39 8.54
N ILE A 214 7.37 11.46 7.79
CA ILE A 214 6.21 12.30 8.06
C ILE A 214 5.13 11.36 8.58
N HIS A 215 4.78 11.48 9.85
CA HIS A 215 3.89 10.54 10.52
C HIS A 215 2.75 11.28 11.21
N ASP A 216 1.56 10.68 11.17
CA ASP A 216 0.44 11.13 11.98
C ASP A 216 0.78 11.09 13.47
N SER A 217 0.25 12.06 14.19
CA SER A 217 0.53 12.27 15.61
C SER A 217 -0.63 12.92 16.34
N GLN A 218 -1.85 12.57 15.94
CA GLN A 218 -3.06 13.25 16.41
C GLN A 218 -3.28 13.10 17.91
N TYR A 219 -2.79 12.02 18.56
CA TYR A 219 -3.06 11.76 19.97
C TYR A 219 -1.80 11.69 20.84
N THR A 220 -2.01 11.73 22.15
CA THR A 220 -1.02 11.38 23.17
C THR A 220 -1.30 9.97 23.68
N ALA A 221 -0.30 9.34 24.32
CA ALA A 221 -0.49 8.04 24.96
C ALA A 221 -1.63 8.03 26.00
N ALA A 222 -1.92 9.17 26.64
CA ALA A 222 -3.00 9.29 27.61
C ALA A 222 -4.40 9.35 26.98
N GLU A 223 -4.52 9.94 25.79
CA GLU A 223 -5.81 10.04 25.07
C GLU A 223 -6.13 8.76 24.28
N TYR A 224 -5.10 8.06 23.81
CA TYR A 224 -5.22 6.94 22.87
C TYR A 224 -6.18 5.81 23.29
N PRO A 225 -6.28 5.39 24.56
CA PRO A 225 -7.22 4.33 24.95
C PRO A 225 -8.68 4.61 24.58
N GLN A 226 -9.07 5.89 24.45
CA GLN A 226 -10.42 6.29 24.03
C GLN A 226 -10.56 6.50 22.51
N LYS A 227 -9.48 6.28 21.75
CA LYS A 227 -9.33 6.58 20.32
C LYS A 227 -8.92 5.37 19.50
N ILE A 228 -8.83 4.18 20.10
CA ILE A 228 -8.53 2.93 19.40
C ILE A 228 -9.55 2.70 18.28
N GLY A 229 -9.08 2.34 17.09
CA GLY A 229 -9.90 2.16 15.90
C GLY A 229 -10.29 3.46 15.19
N TRP A 230 -9.79 4.63 15.62
CA TRP A 230 -9.97 5.89 14.90
C TRP A 230 -8.89 6.09 13.83
N GLY A 231 -7.86 5.23 13.79
CA GLY A 231 -6.85 5.24 12.73
C GLY A 231 -5.74 6.27 12.87
N HIS A 232 -5.45 6.74 14.08
CA HIS A 232 -4.37 7.68 14.35
C HIS A 232 -3.46 7.18 15.47
N SER A 233 -2.21 7.64 15.41
CA SER A 233 -1.11 7.32 16.27
C SER A 233 -0.92 8.33 17.39
N THR A 234 -0.15 7.90 18.37
CA THR A 234 0.38 8.81 19.37
C THR A 234 1.77 9.32 18.96
N MET A 235 2.13 10.53 19.40
CA MET A 235 3.49 11.05 19.19
C MET A 235 4.57 10.11 19.73
N GLU A 236 4.32 9.47 20.88
CA GLU A 236 5.24 8.53 21.50
C GLU A 236 5.43 7.27 20.65
N TYR A 237 4.34 6.71 20.11
CA TYR A 237 4.41 5.56 19.21
C TYR A 237 5.20 5.91 17.94
N ALA A 238 4.84 7.00 17.26
CA ALA A 238 5.50 7.44 16.04
C ALA A 238 7.02 7.61 16.23
N MET A 239 7.43 8.19 17.36
CA MET A 239 8.83 8.33 17.72
C MET A 239 9.49 6.97 18.02
N ASP A 240 8.85 6.08 18.80
CA ASP A 240 9.42 4.78 19.13
C ASP A 240 9.59 3.88 17.88
N VAL A 241 8.67 3.89 16.91
CA VAL A 241 8.84 3.16 15.63
C VAL A 241 9.91 3.79 14.74
N CYS A 242 10.01 5.12 14.67
CA CYS A 242 11.05 5.80 13.89
C CYS A 242 12.46 5.52 14.45
N ARG A 243 12.60 5.39 15.78
CA ARG A 243 13.86 4.99 16.40
C ARG A 243 14.23 3.55 16.07
N ALA A 244 13.27 2.64 16.18
CA ALA A 244 13.48 1.24 15.82
C ALA A 244 13.87 1.10 14.34
N ALA A 245 13.36 1.98 13.48
CA ALA A 245 13.66 2.05 12.06
C ALA A 245 15.01 2.72 11.73
N GLY A 246 15.67 3.36 12.71
CA GLY A 246 16.88 4.16 12.46
C GLY A 246 16.63 5.35 11.54
N ALA A 247 15.43 5.95 11.58
CA ALA A 247 15.13 7.16 10.82
C ALA A 247 15.94 8.36 11.33
N LYS A 248 16.32 9.28 10.43
CA LYS A 248 17.13 10.46 10.78
C LYS A 248 16.27 11.60 11.32
N ARG A 249 15.11 11.87 10.71
CA ARG A 249 14.16 12.92 11.11
C ARG A 249 12.71 12.42 11.15
N LEU A 250 11.94 12.91 12.11
CA LEU A 250 10.48 12.70 12.22
C LEU A 250 9.75 14.04 12.28
N ALA A 251 8.88 14.28 11.30
CA ALA A 251 7.91 15.36 11.29
C ALA A 251 6.56 14.85 11.80
N PHE A 252 6.15 15.33 12.97
CA PHE A 252 4.81 15.14 13.51
C PHE A 252 3.81 16.00 12.72
N THR A 253 2.86 15.37 12.04
CA THR A 253 1.78 16.04 11.29
C THR A 253 0.42 15.52 11.73
N HIS A 254 -0.64 15.96 11.04
CA HIS A 254 -2.04 15.63 11.33
C HIS A 254 -2.42 16.03 12.76
N HIS A 255 -2.02 17.25 13.14
CA HIS A 255 -2.26 17.76 14.49
C HIS A 255 -3.76 17.76 14.79
N ASP A 256 -4.14 17.40 16.02
CA ASP A 256 -5.54 17.46 16.43
C ASP A 256 -6.11 18.88 16.21
N PRO A 257 -7.30 19.02 15.56
CA PRO A 257 -7.92 20.31 15.26
C PRO A 257 -8.32 21.13 16.50
N LEU A 258 -8.29 20.54 17.69
CA LEU A 258 -8.55 21.22 18.96
C LEU A 258 -7.27 21.74 19.63
N ARG A 259 -6.08 21.44 19.10
CA ARG A 259 -4.81 21.93 19.67
C ARG A 259 -4.39 23.28 19.10
N ASP A 260 -4.18 24.22 20.02
CA ASP A 260 -3.47 25.46 19.71
C ASP A 260 -1.96 25.23 19.55
N ASP A 261 -1.26 26.25 19.05
CA ASP A 261 0.18 26.19 18.82
C ASP A 261 0.98 25.90 20.09
N GLU A 262 0.55 26.46 21.23
CA GLU A 262 1.21 26.27 22.52
C GLU A 262 1.05 24.83 23.04
N ALA A 263 -0.08 24.18 22.77
CA ALA A 263 -0.29 22.77 23.09
C ALA A 263 0.62 21.87 22.24
N ILE A 264 0.74 22.15 20.94
CA ILE A 264 1.65 21.38 20.07
C ILE A 264 3.10 21.54 20.55
N ASP A 265 3.54 22.76 20.89
CA ASP A 265 4.89 22.99 21.43
C ASP A 265 5.16 22.22 22.71
N ARG A 266 4.19 22.22 23.65
CA ARG A 266 4.30 21.46 24.89
C ARG A 266 4.46 19.97 24.60
N LEU A 267 3.69 19.41 23.67
CA LEU A 267 3.75 17.99 23.33
C LEU A 267 5.05 17.60 22.63
N VAL A 268 5.47 18.37 21.62
CA VAL A 268 6.75 18.14 20.92
C VAL A 268 7.92 18.23 21.90
N THR A 269 7.90 19.22 22.80
CA THR A 269 8.92 19.39 23.84
C THR A 269 8.91 18.23 24.85
N ALA A 270 7.73 17.80 25.29
CA ALA A 270 7.57 16.68 26.21
C ALA A 270 8.13 15.39 25.61
N VAL A 271 7.83 15.09 24.35
CA VAL A 271 8.32 13.88 23.66
C VAL A 271 9.83 13.93 23.45
N ARG A 272 10.38 15.08 23.05
CA ARG A 272 11.83 15.31 22.97
C ARG A 272 12.53 15.05 24.31
N THR A 273 11.95 15.53 25.40
CA THR A 273 12.55 15.47 26.74
C THR A 273 12.40 14.09 27.38
N ALA A 274 11.17 13.57 27.47
CA ALA A 274 10.85 12.32 28.16
C ALA A 274 11.55 11.10 27.55
N LYS A 275 11.98 11.23 26.30
CA LYS A 275 12.59 10.15 25.55
C LYS A 275 13.94 10.57 24.99
N ALA A 276 14.62 11.57 25.53
CA ALA A 276 15.97 11.90 25.12
C ALA A 276 16.87 10.66 25.23
N ASP A 277 17.37 10.17 24.09
CA ASP A 277 18.31 9.06 24.02
C ASP A 277 19.54 9.59 23.31
N ALA A 278 20.61 9.79 24.07
CA ALA A 278 21.86 10.36 23.55
C ALA A 278 22.53 9.47 22.47
N THR A 279 22.06 8.23 22.30
CA THR A 279 22.56 7.30 21.28
C THR A 279 21.74 7.31 19.99
N SER A 280 20.53 7.88 20.00
CA SER A 280 19.65 7.95 18.84
C SER A 280 19.85 9.26 18.08
N PRO A 281 20.24 9.24 16.80
CA PRO A 281 20.39 10.46 15.98
C PRO A 281 19.05 11.06 15.54
N LEU A 282 17.90 10.44 15.87
CA LEU A 282 16.57 10.89 15.46
C LEU A 282 16.24 12.30 15.97
N GLU A 283 16.17 13.25 15.05
CA GLU A 283 15.59 14.57 15.27
C GLU A 283 14.07 14.51 15.09
N VAL A 284 13.31 15.14 15.98
CA VAL A 284 11.83 15.18 15.89
C VAL A 284 11.33 16.62 15.95
N PHE A 285 10.28 16.98 15.21
CA PHE A 285 9.68 18.31 15.22
C PHE A 285 8.21 18.27 14.80
N GLY A 286 7.42 19.29 15.17
CA GLY A 286 6.07 19.47 14.64
C GLY A 286 6.13 20.12 13.26
N ALA A 287 5.51 19.50 12.25
CA ALA A 287 5.35 20.09 10.93
C ALA A 287 4.42 21.29 11.00
N ALA A 288 4.73 22.34 10.25
CA ALA A 288 3.94 23.57 10.18
C ALA A 288 3.66 23.98 8.73
N ASP A 289 2.51 24.60 8.48
CA ASP A 289 2.20 25.19 7.17
C ASP A 289 3.31 26.17 6.75
N GLY A 290 3.82 26.04 5.53
CA GLY A 290 4.93 26.81 4.97
C GLY A 290 6.33 26.29 5.33
N MET A 291 6.46 25.30 6.23
CA MET A 291 7.76 24.72 6.58
C MET A 291 8.38 23.99 5.38
N VAL A 292 9.70 24.15 5.20
CA VAL A 292 10.50 23.46 4.18
C VAL A 292 11.61 22.66 4.83
N VAL A 293 11.77 21.40 4.41
CA VAL A 293 12.82 20.49 4.85
C VAL A 293 13.61 20.02 3.64
N GLU A 294 14.89 20.35 3.62
CA GLU A 294 15.81 19.96 2.55
C GLU A 294 16.61 18.72 2.94
N LEU A 295 16.70 17.77 2.00
CA LEU A 295 17.47 16.52 2.14
C LEU A 295 18.66 16.55 1.17
N ALA A 296 19.87 16.33 1.69
CA ALA A 296 21.08 16.26 0.89
C ALA A 296 21.16 14.92 0.13
N ALA A 297 21.88 14.92 -0.99
CA ALA A 297 22.26 13.68 -1.67
C ALA A 297 23.32 12.96 -0.83
N ASP A 298 23.09 11.69 -0.45
CA ASP A 298 24.09 10.87 0.22
C ASP A 298 24.98 10.20 -0.85
N GLU A 299 26.25 10.60 -0.95
CA GLU A 299 27.21 10.05 -1.94
C GLU A 299 27.47 8.54 -1.72
N VAL A 300 27.30 8.05 -0.49
CA VAL A 300 27.57 6.65 -0.11
C VAL A 300 26.50 5.68 -0.63
N GLN A 301 25.25 6.14 -0.84
CA GLN A 301 24.16 5.31 -1.37
C GLN A 301 24.06 5.29 -2.90
N GLN A 302 24.85 6.11 -3.62
CA GLN A 302 24.86 6.11 -5.09
C GLN A 302 25.33 4.76 -5.69
N SER A 303 26.07 3.96 -4.93
CA SER A 303 26.60 2.66 -5.41
C SER A 303 25.56 1.53 -5.44
N GLU A 304 24.38 1.71 -4.83
CA GLU A 304 23.29 0.73 -4.88
C GLU A 304 22.03 1.40 -5.41
N THR A 305 22.10 1.86 -6.67
CA THR A 305 20.87 2.00 -7.45
C THR A 305 20.32 0.59 -7.65
N LEU A 306 19.53 0.11 -6.69
CA LEU A 306 18.77 -1.13 -6.81
C LEU A 306 17.94 -1.00 -8.07
N ALA A 307 18.35 -1.74 -9.11
CA ALA A 307 17.46 -2.15 -10.17
C ALA A 307 16.12 -2.53 -9.54
N ILE A 308 15.00 -2.13 -10.14
CA ILE A 308 13.66 -2.54 -9.74
C ILE A 308 13.62 -4.09 -9.81
N GLY A 309 14.07 -4.75 -8.76
CA GLY A 309 14.15 -6.18 -8.66
C GLY A 309 12.82 -6.69 -8.15
N ALA A 310 12.15 -7.54 -8.94
CA ALA A 310 11.07 -8.47 -8.59
C ALA A 310 9.95 -8.04 -7.62
N ALA A 311 9.83 -6.77 -7.25
CA ALA A 311 8.76 -6.26 -6.41
C ALA A 311 7.49 -6.08 -7.26
N PRO A 312 6.30 -6.46 -6.75
CA PRO A 312 5.05 -6.31 -7.48
C PRO A 312 4.79 -4.84 -7.82
N SER A 313 4.25 -4.58 -9.02
CA SER A 313 3.84 -3.24 -9.44
C SER A 313 2.74 -2.72 -8.50
N ALA A 314 2.87 -1.47 -8.07
CA ALA A 314 1.82 -0.81 -7.27
C ALA A 314 0.64 -0.32 -8.12
N VAL A 315 0.83 -0.08 -9.42
CA VAL A 315 -0.23 0.43 -10.31
C VAL A 315 -1.15 -0.71 -10.68
N ALA A 316 -2.40 -0.66 -10.22
CA ALA A 316 -3.43 -1.58 -10.63
C ALA A 316 -3.83 -1.30 -12.08
N THR A 317 -3.90 -2.34 -12.91
CA THR A 317 -4.46 -2.24 -14.26
C THR A 317 -5.98 -2.03 -14.19
N GLU A 318 -6.53 -1.32 -15.20
CA GLU A 318 -7.95 -0.96 -15.42
C GLU A 318 -8.95 -2.10 -15.09
N PRO A 319 -10.22 -1.77 -14.76
CA PRO A 319 -11.07 -2.63 -13.95
C PRO A 319 -11.36 -3.95 -14.64
N SER A 320 -10.73 -5.02 -14.14
CA SER A 320 -11.26 -6.35 -14.29
C SER A 320 -12.69 -6.34 -13.76
N GLY A 321 -13.63 -6.73 -14.64
CA GLY A 321 -15.06 -6.56 -14.42
C GLY A 321 -15.48 -7.06 -13.03
N VAL A 322 -16.28 -6.24 -12.34
CA VAL A 322 -16.93 -6.47 -11.03
C VAL A 322 -16.78 -7.92 -10.53
N MET A 323 -15.63 -8.22 -9.92
CA MET A 323 -15.45 -9.46 -9.18
C MET A 323 -16.36 -9.35 -7.96
N GLU A 324 -17.42 -10.16 -7.89
CA GLU A 324 -18.26 -10.26 -6.69
C GLU A 324 -17.45 -10.95 -5.59
N HIS A 325 -16.71 -10.17 -4.81
CA HIS A 325 -16.00 -10.64 -3.64
C HIS A 325 -16.98 -11.18 -2.61
N SER A 326 -16.63 -12.31 -1.99
CA SER A 326 -17.46 -12.92 -0.96
C SER A 326 -16.71 -13.14 0.34
N VAL A 327 -17.43 -12.99 1.46
CA VAL A 327 -16.93 -13.29 2.80
C VAL A 327 -17.79 -14.39 3.42
N LEU A 328 -17.13 -15.44 3.92
CA LEU A 328 -17.77 -16.47 4.73
C LEU A 328 -17.69 -16.10 6.20
N LEU A 329 -18.84 -15.86 6.82
CA LEU A 329 -19.01 -15.65 8.24
C LEU A 329 -19.43 -16.97 8.89
N ALA A 330 -18.48 -17.64 9.52
CA ALA A 330 -18.66 -18.87 10.26
C ALA A 330 -18.77 -18.53 11.76
N ILE A 331 -19.95 -18.07 12.18
CA ILE A 331 -20.19 -17.44 13.49
C ILE A 331 -21.49 -17.98 14.08
N SER A 332 -21.43 -18.45 15.32
CA SER A 332 -22.56 -18.98 16.07
C SER A 332 -23.36 -17.88 16.81
N ASP A 333 -22.67 -16.83 17.27
CA ASP A 333 -23.34 -15.64 17.84
C ASP A 333 -24.08 -14.86 16.75
N ARG A 334 -25.41 -14.88 16.80
CA ARG A 334 -26.28 -14.21 15.82
C ARG A 334 -26.17 -12.69 15.83
N GLY A 335 -25.93 -12.08 16.99
CA GLY A 335 -25.79 -10.63 17.10
C GLY A 335 -24.51 -10.17 16.40
N LEU A 336 -23.41 -10.87 16.69
CA LEU A 336 -22.10 -10.59 16.10
C LEU A 336 -22.06 -10.90 14.60
N ALA A 337 -22.67 -12.01 14.18
CA ALA A 337 -22.85 -12.36 12.77
C ALA A 337 -23.62 -11.28 12.01
N SER A 338 -24.71 -10.74 12.59
CA SER A 338 -25.49 -9.67 11.98
C SER A 338 -24.66 -8.40 11.79
N VAL A 339 -23.88 -7.99 12.79
CA VAL A 339 -23.02 -6.81 12.72
C VAL A 339 -21.98 -6.96 11.61
N LEU A 340 -21.34 -8.12 11.51
CA LEU A 340 -20.33 -8.39 10.48
C LEU A 340 -20.95 -8.53 9.08
N ALA A 341 -22.13 -9.13 8.98
CA ALA A 341 -22.86 -9.24 7.72
C ALA A 341 -23.29 -7.86 7.19
N GLU A 342 -23.76 -6.98 8.07
CA GLU A 342 -24.12 -5.59 7.72
C GLU A 342 -22.88 -4.80 7.28
N ALA A 343 -21.77 -4.91 8.03
CA ALA A 343 -20.49 -4.33 7.67
C ALA A 343 -20.02 -4.77 6.27
N ALA A 344 -20.14 -6.06 5.95
CA ALA A 344 -19.78 -6.60 4.63
C ALA A 344 -20.73 -6.15 3.51
N ARG A 345 -22.06 -6.23 3.72
CA ARG A 345 -23.07 -5.86 2.72
C ARG A 345 -23.01 -4.38 2.34
N SER A 346 -22.63 -3.49 3.27
CA SER A 346 -22.50 -2.05 3.03
C SER A 346 -21.56 -1.68 1.86
N HIS A 347 -20.67 -2.60 1.44
CA HIS A 347 -19.76 -2.42 0.31
C HIS A 347 -19.89 -3.51 -0.76
N ARG A 348 -21.11 -4.02 -0.96
CA ARG A 348 -21.44 -4.97 -2.04
C ARG A 348 -20.65 -6.29 -1.97
N LEU A 349 -20.14 -6.67 -0.79
CA LEU A 349 -19.57 -8.01 -0.60
C LEU A 349 -20.71 -9.03 -0.48
N ARG A 350 -20.60 -10.15 -1.20
CA ARG A 350 -21.52 -11.28 -1.07
C ARG A 350 -21.24 -11.98 0.26
N VAL A 351 -22.21 -12.00 1.16
CA VAL A 351 -22.07 -12.63 2.48
C VAL A 351 -22.55 -14.09 2.39
N LEU A 352 -21.68 -15.02 2.79
CA LEU A 352 -21.98 -16.42 3.00
C LEU A 352 -21.99 -16.67 4.51
N GLU A 353 -22.99 -17.40 5.02
CA GLU A 353 -23.15 -17.62 6.46
C GLU A 353 -23.08 -19.12 6.78
N ALA A 354 -22.37 -19.48 7.85
CA ALA A 354 -22.29 -20.82 8.39
C ALA A 354 -22.49 -20.81 9.91
N GLY A 355 -23.41 -21.62 10.41
CA GLY A 355 -23.69 -21.74 11.84
C GLY A 355 -22.82 -22.74 12.60
N ASP A 356 -22.02 -23.54 11.87
CA ASP A 356 -21.17 -24.59 12.43
C ASP A 356 -19.93 -24.83 11.54
N GLY A 357 -18.93 -25.50 12.09
CA GLY A 357 -17.65 -25.74 11.41
C GLY A 357 -17.73 -26.65 10.18
N GLU A 358 -18.66 -27.60 10.13
CA GLU A 358 -18.82 -28.51 9.00
C GLU A 358 -19.45 -27.78 7.81
N SER A 359 -20.51 -27.02 8.07
CA SER A 359 -21.14 -26.10 7.12
C SER A 359 -20.13 -25.07 6.61
N ALA A 360 -19.29 -24.52 7.48
CA ALA A 360 -18.24 -23.57 7.08
C ALA A 360 -17.26 -24.19 6.08
N LEU A 361 -16.78 -25.41 6.34
CA LEU A 361 -15.87 -26.11 5.43
C LEU A 361 -16.53 -26.47 4.10
N ARG A 362 -17.79 -26.91 4.13
CA ARG A 362 -18.55 -27.23 2.92
C ARG A 362 -18.75 -25.99 2.05
N ILE A 363 -19.15 -24.85 2.64
CA ILE A 363 -19.37 -23.60 1.92
C ILE A 363 -18.04 -23.05 1.40
N ALA A 364 -16.99 -23.04 2.22
CA ALA A 364 -15.67 -22.55 1.81
C ALA A 364 -15.12 -23.32 0.60
N ARG A 365 -15.33 -24.64 0.54
CA ARG A 365 -14.91 -25.48 -0.58
C ARG A 365 -15.78 -25.35 -1.83
N ALA A 366 -17.06 -25.05 -1.66
CA ALA A 366 -18.00 -24.95 -2.79
C ALA A 366 -18.01 -23.56 -3.44
N GLU A 367 -17.94 -22.51 -2.62
CA GLU A 367 -18.12 -21.12 -3.07
C GLU A 367 -16.80 -20.34 -3.18
N HIS A 368 -15.69 -20.91 -2.70
CA HIS A 368 -14.35 -20.31 -2.74
C HIS A 368 -14.33 -18.83 -2.31
N PRO A 369 -14.69 -18.51 -1.05
CA PRO A 369 -14.78 -17.14 -0.59
C PRO A 369 -13.43 -16.42 -0.63
N SER A 370 -13.48 -15.10 -0.80
CA SER A 370 -12.30 -14.22 -0.77
C SER A 370 -11.73 -14.05 0.64
N LEU A 371 -12.55 -14.28 1.67
CA LEU A 371 -12.21 -14.16 3.09
C LEU A 371 -13.07 -15.11 3.92
N VAL A 372 -12.49 -15.73 4.95
CA VAL A 372 -13.22 -16.51 5.95
C VAL A 372 -13.02 -15.90 7.34
N ILE A 373 -14.11 -15.58 8.03
CA ILE A 373 -14.12 -15.19 9.44
C ILE A 373 -14.73 -16.33 10.24
N VAL A 374 -14.01 -16.84 11.24
CA VAL A 374 -14.43 -17.99 12.05
C VAL A 374 -14.46 -17.60 13.52
N GLU A 375 -15.60 -17.78 14.18
CA GLU A 375 -15.70 -17.68 15.64
C GLU A 375 -14.90 -18.80 16.31
N GLN A 376 -14.05 -18.45 17.27
CA GLN A 376 -13.17 -19.41 17.95
C GLN A 376 -13.94 -20.60 18.53
N SER A 377 -15.12 -20.35 19.10
CA SER A 377 -15.98 -21.35 19.74
C SER A 377 -16.76 -22.26 18.77
N LEU A 378 -16.72 -21.96 17.46
CA LEU A 378 -17.61 -22.57 16.46
C LEU A 378 -17.50 -24.10 16.37
N SER A 379 -16.31 -24.65 16.65
CA SER A 379 -16.02 -26.09 16.60
C SER A 379 -15.94 -26.74 17.98
N GLY A 380 -16.56 -26.13 19.00
CA GLY A 380 -16.60 -26.66 20.36
C GLY A 380 -15.22 -26.66 21.02
N ASN A 381 -14.65 -27.84 21.26
CA ASN A 381 -13.39 -28.00 22.00
C ASN A 381 -12.14 -27.69 21.18
N ASP A 382 -12.26 -27.53 19.85
CA ASP A 382 -11.14 -27.27 18.96
C ASP A 382 -11.26 -25.92 18.26
N ASN A 383 -10.64 -24.91 18.88
CA ASN A 383 -10.68 -23.51 18.48
C ASN A 383 -10.16 -23.20 17.06
N PHE A 384 -9.43 -24.12 16.43
CA PHE A 384 -8.84 -23.91 15.10
C PHE A 384 -9.11 -25.05 14.12
N ALA A 385 -10.11 -25.90 14.40
CA ALA A 385 -10.45 -27.05 13.56
C ALA A 385 -10.71 -26.65 12.10
N VAL A 386 -11.57 -25.65 11.89
CA VAL A 386 -11.92 -25.13 10.56
C VAL A 386 -10.68 -24.59 9.85
N CYS A 387 -9.86 -23.80 10.53
CA CYS A 387 -8.65 -23.23 9.95
C CYS A 387 -7.68 -24.33 9.49
N ARG A 388 -7.36 -25.30 10.35
CA ARG A 388 -6.50 -26.44 9.96
C ARG A 388 -7.07 -27.27 8.83
N ALA A 389 -8.39 -27.46 8.81
CA ALA A 389 -9.05 -28.22 7.76
C ALA A 389 -9.04 -27.51 6.40
N LEU A 390 -9.11 -26.17 6.38
CA LEU A 390 -8.90 -25.37 5.17
C LEU A 390 -7.44 -25.44 4.69
N ARG A 391 -6.47 -25.51 5.60
CA ARG A 391 -5.04 -25.57 5.28
C ARG A 391 -4.51 -26.95 4.87
N ARG A 392 -5.25 -28.01 5.19
CA ARG A 392 -4.92 -29.41 4.82
C ARG A 392 -5.37 -29.80 3.41
N ALA A 393 -6.11 -28.95 2.71
CA ALA A 393 -6.57 -29.20 1.34
C ALA A 393 -5.40 -29.10 0.33
N ASP A 394 -5.50 -29.81 -0.80
CA ASP A 394 -4.46 -29.81 -1.85
C ASP A 394 -4.10 -28.36 -2.29
N PRO A 395 -2.82 -28.08 -2.62
CA PRO A 395 -2.39 -26.76 -3.08
C PRO A 395 -3.12 -26.39 -4.39
N GLY A 396 -4.19 -25.62 -4.25
CA GLY A 396 -5.13 -25.26 -5.34
C GLY A 396 -6.56 -25.07 -4.85
N ASP A 397 -6.98 -25.77 -3.79
CA ASP A 397 -8.37 -25.83 -3.30
C ASP A 397 -8.61 -24.99 -2.02
N GLY A 398 -8.28 -23.69 -2.05
CA GLY A 398 -8.55 -22.78 -0.93
C GLY A 398 -7.48 -22.75 0.17
N ASN A 399 -6.30 -23.32 -0.09
CA ASN A 399 -5.20 -23.36 0.88
C ASN A 399 -4.65 -21.94 1.24
N ASP A 400 -4.87 -20.94 0.39
CA ASP A 400 -4.43 -19.54 0.61
C ASP A 400 -5.56 -18.56 0.98
N VAL A 401 -6.78 -19.01 1.28
CA VAL A 401 -7.84 -18.07 1.69
C VAL A 401 -7.47 -17.46 3.06
N PRO A 402 -7.54 -16.13 3.25
CA PRO A 402 -7.30 -15.53 4.56
C PRO A 402 -8.35 -16.05 5.54
N VAL A 403 -7.88 -16.57 6.69
CA VAL A 403 -8.75 -17.03 7.78
C VAL A 403 -8.53 -16.12 8.98
N VAL A 404 -9.53 -15.33 9.32
CA VAL A 404 -9.55 -14.42 10.46
C VAL A 404 -10.31 -15.08 11.61
N ILE A 405 -9.68 -15.22 12.77
CA ILE A 405 -10.35 -15.79 13.95
C ILE A 405 -10.97 -14.67 14.78
N LEU A 406 -12.26 -14.79 15.04
CA LEU A 406 -13.01 -13.94 15.95
C LEU A 406 -12.89 -14.51 17.36
N SER A 407 -12.17 -13.79 18.22
CA SER A 407 -11.78 -14.26 19.57
C SER A 407 -11.58 -13.08 20.51
N PRO A 408 -11.92 -13.18 21.81
CA PRO A 408 -11.61 -12.15 22.80
C PRO A 408 -10.11 -11.98 23.07
N GLU A 409 -9.28 -12.99 22.76
CA GLU A 409 -7.83 -12.93 22.95
C GLU A 409 -7.07 -13.58 21.79
N GLU A 410 -5.90 -13.04 21.45
CA GLU A 410 -5.05 -13.60 20.40
C GLU A 410 -4.16 -14.74 20.93
N ASN A 411 -4.39 -15.97 20.48
CA ASN A 411 -3.45 -17.08 20.73
C ASN A 411 -2.51 -17.28 19.55
N ARG A 412 -1.50 -16.40 19.44
CA ARG A 412 -0.61 -16.33 18.27
C ARG A 412 0.16 -17.61 17.98
N VAL A 413 0.65 -18.30 19.01
CA VAL A 413 1.46 -19.52 18.86
C VAL A 413 0.61 -20.66 18.28
N ALA A 414 -0.55 -20.93 18.87
CA ALA A 414 -1.44 -21.98 18.39
C ALA A 414 -2.09 -21.61 17.05
N GLY A 415 -2.45 -20.34 16.86
CA GLY A 415 -3.04 -19.83 15.62
C GLY A 415 -2.08 -19.93 14.44
N GLN A 416 -0.81 -19.55 14.61
CA GLN A 416 0.20 -19.68 13.54
C GLN A 416 0.40 -21.13 13.11
N ALA A 417 0.50 -22.05 14.07
CA ALA A 417 0.60 -23.49 13.78
C ALA A 417 -0.65 -24.04 13.06
N ALA A 418 -1.81 -23.41 13.26
CA ALA A 418 -3.06 -23.76 12.60
C ALA A 418 -3.26 -23.09 11.22
N GLY A 419 -2.40 -22.14 10.84
CA GLY A 419 -2.50 -21.36 9.60
C GLY A 419 -3.51 -20.21 9.65
N VAL A 420 -3.79 -19.69 10.86
CA VAL A 420 -4.59 -18.47 11.05
C VAL A 420 -3.88 -17.29 10.42
N THR A 421 -4.63 -16.50 9.66
CA THR A 421 -4.12 -15.34 8.94
C THR A 421 -4.20 -14.08 9.79
N ASP A 422 -5.28 -13.92 10.56
CA ASP A 422 -5.49 -12.77 11.42
C ASP A 422 -6.48 -13.03 12.55
N TRP A 423 -6.70 -12.01 13.39
CA TRP A 423 -7.65 -12.01 14.48
C TRP A 423 -8.56 -10.79 14.40
N LEU A 424 -9.81 -10.97 14.81
CA LEU A 424 -10.74 -9.88 15.04
C LEU A 424 -11.20 -9.94 16.49
N THR A 425 -10.78 -8.97 17.29
CA THR A 425 -10.94 -9.00 18.75
C THR A 425 -12.05 -8.06 19.20
N PRO A 426 -13.21 -8.55 19.69
CA PRO A 426 -14.25 -7.68 20.22
C PRO A 426 -13.84 -7.04 21.56
N PRO A 427 -14.37 -5.85 21.89
CA PRO A 427 -15.34 -5.08 21.12
C PRO A 427 -14.69 -4.33 19.94
N PHE A 428 -15.38 -4.28 18.80
CA PHE A 428 -14.99 -3.47 17.64
C PHE A 428 -16.19 -2.73 17.06
N SER A 429 -15.93 -1.63 16.37
CA SER A 429 -16.96 -0.93 15.61
C SER A 429 -17.28 -1.67 14.30
N PRO A 430 -18.51 -1.56 13.76
CA PRO A 430 -18.83 -2.09 12.43
C PRO A 430 -17.90 -1.55 11.34
N THR A 431 -17.47 -0.29 11.49
CA THR A 431 -16.48 0.36 10.62
C THR A 431 -15.13 -0.36 10.67
N TYR A 432 -14.57 -0.63 11.86
CA TYR A 432 -13.30 -1.34 11.99
C TYR A 432 -13.36 -2.74 11.36
N ALA A 433 -14.43 -3.49 11.66
CA ALA A 433 -14.61 -4.82 11.07
C ALA A 433 -14.70 -4.77 9.54
N ARG A 434 -15.39 -3.76 8.99
CA ARG A 434 -15.48 -3.51 7.55
C ARG A 434 -14.09 -3.31 6.94
N THR A 435 -13.32 -2.36 7.45
CA THR A 435 -11.95 -2.08 7.00
C THR A 435 -11.08 -3.33 7.02
N HIS A 436 -11.17 -4.08 8.13
CA HIS A 436 -10.40 -5.28 8.33
C HIS A 436 -10.71 -6.33 7.25
N MET A 437 -12.00 -6.53 6.93
CA MET A 437 -12.42 -7.40 5.83
C MET A 437 -11.88 -6.91 4.48
N GLN A 438 -12.00 -5.61 4.21
CA GLN A 438 -11.57 -5.03 2.93
C GLN A 438 -10.06 -5.15 2.71
N ALA A 439 -9.25 -4.88 3.74
CA ALA A 439 -7.81 -5.01 3.67
C ALA A 439 -7.38 -6.44 3.30
N TRP A 440 -8.05 -7.45 3.84
CA TRP A 440 -7.75 -8.85 3.50
C TRP A 440 -8.22 -9.27 2.13
N ILE A 441 -9.41 -8.85 1.72
CA ILE A 441 -9.91 -9.10 0.37
C ILE A 441 -8.95 -8.45 -0.64
N MET A 442 -8.57 -7.18 -0.45
CA MET A 442 -7.66 -6.50 -1.37
C MET A 442 -6.24 -7.06 -1.39
N ARG A 443 -5.75 -7.62 -0.28
CA ARG A 443 -4.49 -8.38 -0.26
C ARG A 443 -4.57 -9.69 -1.05
N THR A 444 -5.77 -10.18 -1.36
CA THR A 444 -5.99 -11.46 -2.04
C THR A 444 -6.56 -11.37 -3.45
N THR A 445 -6.96 -10.18 -3.90
CA THR A 445 -7.49 -9.91 -5.25
C THR A 445 -6.42 -9.78 -6.33
N CYS A 446 -5.14 -9.73 -5.96
CA CYS A 446 -4.05 -10.01 -6.90
C CYS A 446 -3.88 -11.53 -7.08
N ARG A 447 -4.81 -12.17 -7.79
CA ARG A 447 -4.61 -13.54 -8.27
C ARG A 447 -4.90 -13.62 -9.76
N TRP A 448 -3.93 -13.20 -10.55
CA TRP A 448 -3.75 -13.88 -11.83
C TRP A 448 -3.60 -15.38 -11.57
N GLN A 449 -4.05 -16.20 -12.52
CA GLN A 449 -4.10 -17.63 -12.30
C GLN A 449 -2.67 -18.18 -12.28
N ARG A 450 -2.18 -18.62 -11.12
CA ARG A 450 -0.87 -19.29 -11.01
C ARG A 450 -0.92 -20.64 -11.74
N ALA A 451 0.15 -20.98 -12.46
CA ALA A 451 0.31 -22.31 -13.01
C ALA A 451 0.41 -23.35 -11.88
N ALA A 452 -0.38 -24.42 -11.96
CA ALA A 452 -0.26 -25.57 -11.06
C ALA A 452 1.15 -26.20 -11.15
N LYS A 453 1.54 -27.02 -10.18
CA LYS A 453 2.74 -27.85 -10.33
C LYS A 453 2.40 -29.08 -11.18
N PRO A 454 3.23 -29.45 -12.18
CA PRO A 454 3.12 -30.72 -12.88
C PRO A 454 3.07 -31.91 -11.89
N VAL A 455 2.31 -32.95 -12.23
CA VAL A 455 2.21 -34.17 -11.39
C VAL A 455 3.56 -34.83 -11.18
N ASP A 456 4.48 -34.71 -12.14
CA ASP A 456 5.83 -35.27 -12.12
C ASP A 456 6.91 -34.23 -11.76
N GLU A 457 6.57 -33.20 -10.98
CA GLU A 457 7.44 -32.05 -10.71
C GLU A 457 8.82 -32.44 -10.15
N VAL A 458 8.88 -33.42 -9.25
CA VAL A 458 10.16 -33.91 -8.66
C VAL A 458 11.07 -34.48 -9.74
N GLN A 459 10.54 -35.31 -10.63
CA GLN A 459 11.27 -35.93 -11.74
C GLN A 459 11.74 -34.86 -12.74
N ARG A 460 10.87 -33.89 -13.06
CA ARG A 460 11.16 -32.78 -13.97
C ARG A 460 12.30 -31.91 -13.45
N LEU A 461 12.26 -31.53 -12.16
CA LEU A 461 13.31 -30.73 -11.53
C LEU A 461 14.65 -31.48 -11.48
N ALA A 462 14.62 -32.78 -11.16
CA ALA A 462 15.83 -33.61 -11.19
C ALA A 462 16.44 -33.67 -12.61
N THR A 463 15.60 -33.81 -13.64
CA THR A 463 16.03 -33.80 -15.04
C THR A 463 16.61 -32.45 -15.43
N LEU A 464 15.94 -31.34 -15.09
CA LEU A 464 16.41 -29.99 -15.39
C LEU A 464 17.77 -29.72 -14.75
N ARG A 465 17.94 -30.05 -13.47
CA ARG A 465 19.21 -29.90 -12.74
C ARG A 465 20.31 -30.77 -13.35
N GLY A 466 19.98 -31.98 -13.81
CA GLY A 466 20.91 -32.89 -14.48
C GLY A 466 21.45 -32.38 -15.83
N LEU A 467 20.79 -31.41 -16.47
CA LEU A 467 21.28 -30.80 -17.70
C LEU A 467 22.48 -29.86 -17.47
N ASN A 468 22.72 -29.40 -16.24
CA ASN A 468 23.77 -28.43 -15.89
C ASN A 468 23.74 -27.16 -16.78
N LEU A 469 22.53 -26.71 -17.11
CA LEU A 469 22.29 -25.55 -17.98
C LEU A 469 21.86 -24.29 -17.21
N LEU A 470 21.25 -24.44 -16.03
CA LEU A 470 20.85 -23.32 -15.19
C LEU A 470 22.07 -22.52 -14.71
N ASP A 471 21.91 -21.20 -14.60
CA ASP A 471 22.92 -20.25 -14.12
C ASP A 471 24.24 -20.26 -14.92
N THR A 472 24.23 -20.80 -16.15
CA THR A 472 25.40 -20.78 -17.03
C THR A 472 25.59 -19.41 -17.68
N ALA A 473 26.83 -19.08 -18.07
CA ALA A 473 27.11 -17.87 -18.84
C ALA A 473 26.39 -17.91 -20.20
N PRO A 474 26.01 -16.75 -20.77
CA PRO A 474 25.39 -16.68 -22.09
C PRO A 474 26.21 -17.40 -23.15
N GLN A 475 25.56 -18.20 -23.99
CA GLN A 475 26.22 -18.99 -25.02
C GLN A 475 25.75 -18.52 -26.40
N GLU A 476 26.69 -18.18 -27.28
CA GLU A 476 26.37 -17.60 -28.60
C GLU A 476 25.42 -18.48 -29.43
N ARG A 477 25.47 -19.81 -29.26
CA ARG A 477 24.55 -20.73 -29.94
C ARG A 477 23.07 -20.49 -29.60
N PHE A 478 22.75 -20.07 -28.39
CA PHE A 478 21.37 -19.75 -27.96
C PHE A 478 21.03 -18.29 -28.26
N GLU A 479 21.97 -17.38 -28.04
CA GLU A 479 21.84 -15.96 -28.39
C GLU A 479 21.51 -15.75 -29.86
N ARG A 480 22.17 -16.51 -30.74
CA ARG A 480 21.88 -16.48 -32.18
C ARG A 480 20.43 -16.88 -32.49
N ILE A 481 19.87 -17.85 -31.76
CA ILE A 481 18.49 -18.33 -32.00
C ILE A 481 17.49 -17.24 -31.62
N THR A 482 17.63 -16.64 -30.44
CA THR A 482 16.69 -15.59 -29.97
C THR A 482 16.82 -14.31 -30.80
N ARG A 483 18.04 -13.94 -31.23
CA ARG A 483 18.29 -12.83 -32.16
C ARG A 483 17.62 -13.05 -33.51
N LEU A 484 17.71 -14.25 -34.07
CA LEU A 484 17.03 -14.62 -35.32
C LEU A 484 15.50 -14.65 -35.15
N ALA A 485 15.00 -15.23 -34.06
CA ALA A 485 13.56 -15.29 -33.79
C ALA A 485 12.95 -13.88 -33.68
N LYS A 486 13.63 -12.97 -32.95
CA LYS A 486 13.24 -11.57 -32.84
C LYS A 486 13.16 -10.88 -34.20
N ALA A 487 14.19 -11.05 -35.04
CA ALA A 487 14.28 -10.42 -36.35
C ALA A 487 13.29 -11.00 -37.37
N LEU A 488 13.11 -12.32 -37.40
CA LEU A 488 12.23 -12.99 -38.36
C LEU A 488 10.74 -12.78 -38.06
N ALA A 489 10.39 -12.72 -36.78
CA ALA A 489 9.00 -12.51 -36.35
C ALA A 489 8.63 -11.03 -36.17
N ASP A 490 9.61 -10.12 -36.31
CA ASP A 490 9.47 -8.67 -36.09
C ASP A 490 8.80 -8.33 -34.74
N VAL A 491 9.32 -8.93 -33.67
CA VAL A 491 8.80 -8.78 -32.30
C VAL A 491 9.78 -8.03 -31.39
N PRO A 492 9.31 -7.33 -30.35
CA PRO A 492 10.21 -6.60 -29.45
C PRO A 492 11.02 -7.54 -28.53
N ILE A 493 10.47 -8.72 -28.19
CA ILE A 493 11.01 -9.65 -27.21
C ILE A 493 11.03 -11.08 -27.77
N ALA A 494 12.15 -11.79 -27.57
CA ALA A 494 12.25 -13.24 -27.83
C ALA A 494 13.25 -13.88 -26.86
N TYR A 495 12.91 -15.02 -26.27
CA TYR A 495 13.77 -15.69 -25.29
C TYR A 495 13.64 -17.21 -25.29
N ILE A 496 14.66 -17.88 -24.75
CA ILE A 496 14.67 -19.29 -24.36
C ILE A 496 14.79 -19.33 -22.83
N SER A 497 13.84 -19.99 -22.16
CA SER A 497 13.79 -20.05 -20.70
C SER A 497 13.65 -21.48 -20.18
N PHE A 498 14.05 -21.67 -18.93
CA PHE A 498 13.82 -22.88 -18.15
C PHE A 498 13.05 -22.53 -16.87
N VAL A 499 11.99 -23.29 -16.58
CA VAL A 499 11.21 -23.11 -15.35
C VAL A 499 11.78 -24.00 -14.26
N ASP A 500 12.44 -23.42 -13.26
CA ASP A 500 12.98 -24.09 -12.07
C ASP A 500 11.91 -24.16 -10.97
N GLU A 501 12.29 -24.53 -9.74
CA GLU A 501 11.38 -24.71 -8.62
C GLU A 501 10.59 -23.42 -8.31
N ASN A 502 11.30 -22.29 -8.20
CA ASN A 502 10.73 -21.01 -7.75
C ASN A 502 10.87 -19.87 -8.78
N ARG A 503 11.50 -20.11 -9.93
CA ARG A 503 11.82 -19.09 -10.94
C ARG A 503 11.67 -19.61 -12.37
N GLN A 504 11.57 -18.69 -13.32
CA GLN A 504 11.84 -18.90 -14.73
C GLN A 504 13.16 -18.22 -15.06
N TRP A 505 14.18 -19.01 -15.41
CA TRP A 505 15.51 -18.52 -15.73
C TRP A 505 15.69 -18.38 -17.24
N PHE A 506 16.23 -17.25 -17.71
CA PHE A 506 16.46 -16.99 -19.13
C PHE A 506 17.84 -17.47 -19.57
N MET A 507 17.87 -18.53 -20.37
CA MET A 507 19.11 -19.03 -21.01
C MET A 507 19.60 -18.05 -22.09
N SER A 508 18.67 -17.43 -22.79
CA SER A 508 18.94 -16.42 -23.80
C SER A 508 17.73 -15.51 -23.93
N CYS A 509 17.95 -14.20 -24.03
CA CYS A 509 16.87 -13.22 -24.07
C CYS A 509 17.25 -11.99 -24.87
N GLN A 510 16.39 -11.59 -25.79
CA GLN A 510 16.48 -10.32 -26.52
C GLN A 510 15.30 -9.44 -26.14
N GLY A 511 15.56 -8.18 -25.81
CA GLY A 511 14.50 -7.18 -25.55
C GLY A 511 14.01 -7.07 -24.11
N LEU A 512 14.51 -7.90 -23.18
CA LEU A 512 14.30 -7.71 -21.73
C LEU A 512 15.65 -7.50 -21.02
N SER A 513 15.66 -6.68 -19.98
CA SER A 513 16.84 -6.43 -19.14
C SER A 513 17.05 -7.48 -18.04
N SER A 514 15.98 -8.17 -17.62
CA SER A 514 16.05 -9.20 -16.58
C SER A 514 16.58 -10.53 -17.11
N LYS A 515 17.26 -11.28 -16.22
CA LYS A 515 17.80 -12.63 -16.49
C LYS A 515 16.92 -13.76 -15.94
N GLU A 516 15.92 -13.43 -15.14
CA GLU A 516 14.93 -14.37 -14.63
C GLU A 516 13.66 -13.65 -14.17
N THR A 517 12.58 -14.40 -13.95
CA THR A 517 11.35 -13.93 -13.32
C THR A 517 10.89 -14.94 -12.26
N PRO A 518 10.14 -14.53 -11.23
CA PRO A 518 9.49 -15.48 -10.32
C PRO A 518 8.60 -16.46 -11.10
N ARG A 519 8.57 -17.73 -10.69
CA ARG A 519 7.78 -18.77 -11.39
C ARG A 519 6.28 -18.46 -11.33
N GLU A 520 5.83 -17.84 -10.25
CA GLU A 520 4.40 -17.58 -10.03
C GLU A 520 3.79 -16.57 -11.02
N VAL A 521 4.60 -15.68 -11.61
CA VAL A 521 4.18 -14.74 -12.67
C VAL A 521 4.48 -15.27 -14.07
N ALA A 522 5.24 -16.35 -14.19
CA ALA A 522 5.81 -16.81 -15.45
C ALA A 522 4.78 -17.50 -16.36
N PHE A 523 4.57 -16.94 -17.55
CA PHE A 523 3.74 -17.52 -18.60
C PHE A 523 4.19 -18.94 -18.96
N CYS A 524 5.51 -19.18 -19.04
CA CYS A 524 6.04 -20.50 -19.41
C CYS A 524 5.76 -21.56 -18.33
N ALA A 525 5.43 -21.18 -17.09
CA ALA A 525 5.01 -22.14 -16.08
C ALA A 525 3.72 -22.86 -16.50
N HIS A 526 2.79 -22.15 -17.17
CA HIS A 526 1.58 -22.77 -17.73
C HIS A 526 1.90 -23.72 -18.88
N VAL A 527 2.88 -23.38 -19.71
CA VAL A 527 3.33 -24.22 -20.84
C VAL A 527 3.91 -25.55 -20.33
N VAL A 528 4.71 -25.51 -19.26
CA VAL A 528 5.29 -26.72 -18.64
C VAL A 528 4.20 -27.66 -18.11
N VAL A 529 3.12 -27.11 -17.55
CA VAL A 529 1.98 -27.90 -17.05
C VAL A 529 1.15 -28.46 -18.21
N LEU A 530 0.80 -27.62 -19.18
CA LEU A 530 -0.09 -28.00 -20.27
C LEU A 530 0.59 -28.91 -21.31
N ARG A 531 1.94 -28.90 -21.38
CA ARG A 531 2.76 -29.67 -22.34
C ARG A 531 2.35 -29.50 -23.81
N GLN A 532 1.81 -28.34 -24.15
CA GLN A 532 1.39 -28.00 -25.51
C GLN A 532 1.79 -26.57 -25.86
N LYS A 533 1.82 -26.27 -27.15
CA LYS A 533 2.05 -24.91 -27.64
C LYS A 533 0.94 -23.99 -27.12
N LEU A 534 1.34 -22.88 -26.52
CA LEU A 534 0.43 -21.84 -26.04
C LEU A 534 0.57 -20.60 -26.94
N ILE A 535 -0.53 -20.15 -27.52
CA ILE A 535 -0.61 -18.91 -28.31
C ILE A 535 -1.68 -18.07 -27.66
N ILE A 536 -1.32 -16.86 -27.23
CA ILE A 536 -2.23 -15.90 -26.61
C ILE A 536 -2.24 -14.67 -27.51
N PRO A 537 -3.31 -14.46 -28.31
CA PRO A 537 -3.37 -13.35 -29.25
C PRO A 537 -3.35 -11.98 -28.55
N ASP A 538 -3.99 -11.89 -27.39
CA ASP A 538 -4.02 -10.70 -26.54
C ASP A 538 -4.08 -11.14 -25.07
N THR A 539 -3.08 -10.72 -24.29
CA THR A 539 -2.97 -11.10 -22.88
C THR A 539 -3.94 -10.36 -21.98
N LEU A 540 -4.43 -9.18 -22.40
CA LEU A 540 -5.44 -8.41 -21.66
C LEU A 540 -6.83 -9.06 -21.69
N LEU A 541 -7.07 -9.94 -22.67
CA LEU A 541 -8.33 -10.65 -22.85
C LEU A 541 -8.27 -12.11 -22.37
N ASP A 542 -7.08 -12.61 -22.02
CA ASP A 542 -6.90 -13.98 -21.58
C ASP A 542 -7.17 -14.10 -20.07
N THR A 543 -8.19 -14.84 -19.67
CA THR A 543 -8.63 -14.95 -18.27
C THR A 543 -7.56 -15.47 -17.31
N ARG A 544 -6.49 -16.11 -17.82
CA ARG A 544 -5.35 -16.57 -17.00
C ARG A 544 -4.34 -15.46 -16.73
N PHE A 545 -4.21 -14.52 -17.66
CA PHE A 545 -3.11 -13.57 -17.73
C PHE A 545 -3.53 -12.10 -17.67
N ALA A 546 -4.82 -11.77 -17.84
CA ALA A 546 -5.30 -10.39 -17.88
C ALA A 546 -4.94 -9.57 -16.62
N GLU A 547 -4.74 -10.25 -15.49
CA GLU A 547 -4.33 -9.64 -14.22
C GLU A 547 -2.88 -9.99 -13.83
N ASN A 548 -2.11 -10.63 -14.72
CA ASN A 548 -0.73 -11.03 -14.47
C ASN A 548 0.17 -9.79 -14.54
N PRO A 549 1.09 -9.58 -13.59
CA PRO A 549 1.91 -8.36 -13.51
C PRO A 549 2.92 -8.19 -14.67
N LEU A 550 3.03 -9.17 -15.58
CA LEU A 550 3.85 -9.07 -16.80
C LEU A 550 3.03 -8.66 -18.04
N VAL A 551 1.71 -8.46 -17.90
CA VAL A 551 0.79 -7.91 -18.92
C VAL A 551 0.62 -6.43 -18.67
#